data_AF-A0A442SKZ0-F1
#
_entry.id   AF-A0A442SKZ0-F1
#
_cell.length_a   1.000
_cell.length_b   1.000
_cell.length_c   1.000
_cell.angle_alpha   90.00
_cell.angle_beta   90.00
_cell.angle_gamma   90.00
#
_symmetry.space_group_name_H-M   'P 1'
#
loop_
_entity.id
_entity.type
_entity.pdbx_description
1 polymer ?
#
loop_
_entity_poly.entity_id
_entity_poly.type
_entity_poly.pdbx_seq_one_letter_code
_entity_poly.pdbx_strand_id
1 'polypeptide(L)'
;MLRLSGFAASASVGDFSQRVALRLVTGQADQAPNPEHDAYFFKGQAFHSDCKWVVTFEEHRLDAERLFSDRRLVILPREFDYLSEGDVIRFVPDRKAVRVLFRKDANANYFLVTERCNHLCLMCSQPPKDVDDRWLAREILDVLPLLPATTPFLGITGGEPTLVGEDFFDILSSARDHLPSTPVHILSNGRTFKDKAFSHRYQAIGHPRLSVGIPIYSADPEVHDYVVQSKGAFDETIRGIMNLKSVGAEVEIRVVVHKQTYEGLADLSDFIFRNLTFVDHVTFMGLEITGFTRANMDKLWMDPYDYRSELRAAVQYLAAARINVSVYNHQLCLLDGSIHQYAKRSISDWKNEYADECSGCSLRNKCGGFFSSSSLAKSSHIAAFQ
;
A
#
# COMPACT_ATOMS: atom_id res chain seq x y z
N MET A 1 -10.08 -8.75 12.03
CA MET A 1 -9.45 -7.68 11.22
C MET A 1 -8.88 -6.63 12.16
N LEU A 2 -7.64 -6.16 11.93
CA LEU A 2 -7.02 -5.12 12.74
C LEU A 2 -7.74 -3.79 12.56
N ARG A 3 -8.03 -3.09 13.66
CA ARG A 3 -8.69 -1.78 13.61
C ARG A 3 -7.66 -0.67 13.56
N LEU A 4 -7.57 0.04 12.43
CA LEU A 4 -6.58 1.11 12.21
C LEU A 4 -7.08 2.51 12.62
N SER A 5 -8.35 2.65 12.99
CA SER A 5 -8.91 3.93 13.44
C SER A 5 -10.05 3.72 14.42
N GLY A 6 -10.16 4.61 15.41
CA GLY A 6 -11.16 4.50 16.45
C GLY A 6 -11.16 5.70 17.37
N PHE A 7 -11.69 5.50 18.58
CA PHE A 7 -11.71 6.51 19.62
C PHE A 7 -10.75 6.14 20.75
N ALA A 8 -10.18 7.13 21.40
CA ALA A 8 -9.28 7.00 22.54
C ALA A 8 -9.67 8.02 23.61
N ALA A 9 -9.65 7.61 24.87
CA ALA A 9 -9.81 8.54 25.98
C ALA A 9 -8.51 9.35 26.18
N SER A 10 -8.60 10.47 26.89
CA SER A 10 -7.44 11.28 27.22
C SER A 10 -7.61 11.94 28.59
N ALA A 11 -6.48 12.25 29.22
CA ALA A 11 -6.40 12.98 30.47
C ALA A 11 -5.22 13.96 30.43
N SER A 12 -5.35 15.09 31.13
CA SER A 12 -4.35 16.17 31.15
C SER A 12 -3.96 16.72 29.76
N VAL A 13 -4.82 16.49 28.76
CA VAL A 13 -4.78 17.14 27.45
C VAL A 13 -5.66 18.37 27.58
N GLY A 14 -5.06 19.57 27.66
CA GLY A 14 -5.81 20.83 27.67
C GLY A 14 -6.62 21.02 26.37
N ASP A 15 -7.22 22.20 26.20
CA ASP A 15 -8.04 22.56 25.02
C ASP A 15 -7.15 22.79 23.77
N PHE A 16 -6.33 21.80 23.42
CA PHE A 16 -5.38 21.83 22.32
C PHE A 16 -6.08 21.34 21.04
N SER A 17 -6.31 22.26 20.11
CA SER A 17 -6.86 21.97 18.78
C SER A 17 -5.86 21.26 17.84
N GLN A 18 -4.61 21.05 18.26
CA GLN A 18 -3.56 20.56 17.37
C GLN A 18 -3.47 19.04 17.37
N ARG A 19 -3.67 18.46 16.19
CA ARG A 19 -3.51 17.02 15.94
C ARG A 19 -2.03 16.65 16.06
N VAL A 20 -1.70 15.58 16.78
CA VAL A 20 -0.30 15.18 17.02
C VAL A 20 -0.03 13.78 16.44
N ALA A 21 1.10 13.63 15.75
CA ALA A 21 1.64 12.33 15.37
C ALA A 21 2.65 11.88 16.44
N LEU A 22 2.43 10.69 16.99
CA LEU A 22 3.19 10.14 18.11
C LEU A 22 3.75 8.77 17.73
N ARG A 23 5.08 8.62 17.83
CA ARG A 23 5.77 7.34 17.80
C ARG A 23 5.79 6.74 19.19
N LEU A 24 5.43 5.48 19.30
CA LEU A 24 5.39 4.76 20.57
C LEU A 24 6.79 4.28 20.97
N VAL A 25 7.26 4.64 22.17
CA VAL A 25 8.59 4.26 22.70
C VAL A 25 8.49 3.67 24.10
N THR A 26 9.21 2.59 24.40
CA THR A 26 9.09 1.90 25.72
C THR A 26 10.15 2.33 26.74
N GLY A 27 11.03 3.27 26.38
CA GLY A 27 12.09 3.80 27.25
C GLY A 27 13.41 3.00 27.22
N GLN A 28 13.48 1.91 26.45
CA GLN A 28 14.71 1.13 26.21
C GLN A 28 15.46 1.54 24.92
N ALA A 29 15.00 2.60 24.24
CA ALA A 29 15.56 2.98 22.95
C ALA A 29 17.01 3.49 23.08
N ASP A 30 17.86 3.11 22.12
CA ASP A 30 19.27 3.55 22.02
C ASP A 30 19.42 5.06 21.77
N GLN A 31 18.33 5.78 21.51
CA GLN A 31 18.30 7.22 21.23
C GLN A 31 17.37 7.95 22.20
N ALA A 32 17.76 9.16 22.60
CA ALA A 32 16.91 10.03 23.41
C ALA A 32 15.59 10.34 22.68
N PRO A 33 14.43 10.23 23.35
CA PRO A 33 13.15 10.44 22.70
C PRO A 33 12.96 11.91 22.31
N ASN A 34 12.29 12.16 21.18
CA ASN A 34 11.82 13.49 20.79
C ASN A 34 10.59 13.85 21.65
N PRO A 35 10.67 14.80 22.59
CA PRO A 35 9.60 15.03 23.57
C PRO A 35 8.25 15.47 22.97
N GLU A 36 8.24 15.96 21.73
CA GLU A 36 7.03 16.42 21.03
C GLU A 36 6.35 15.33 20.20
N HIS A 37 7.13 14.38 19.68
CA HIS A 37 6.67 13.37 18.72
C HIS A 37 6.85 11.94 19.19
N ASP A 38 7.54 11.70 20.29
CA ASP A 38 7.60 10.42 20.97
C ASP A 38 6.63 10.42 22.15
N ALA A 39 5.88 9.33 22.27
CA ALA A 39 5.02 9.05 23.40
C ALA A 39 5.54 7.83 24.14
N TYR A 40 5.73 7.99 25.45
CA TYR A 40 6.08 6.86 26.30
C TYR A 40 4.93 5.86 26.32
N PHE A 41 5.19 4.65 25.85
CA PHE A 41 4.20 3.60 25.72
C PHE A 41 4.19 2.74 26.98
N PHE A 42 3.32 3.10 27.91
CA PHE A 42 3.24 2.49 29.22
C PHE A 42 2.39 1.22 29.20
N LYS A 43 2.99 0.10 29.65
CA LYS A 43 2.35 -1.22 29.78
C LYS A 43 2.50 -1.80 31.20
N GLY A 44 2.41 -0.95 32.22
CA GLY A 44 2.46 -1.35 33.64
C GLY A 44 3.85 -1.38 34.29
N GLN A 45 4.94 -1.24 33.53
CA GLN A 45 6.30 -1.07 34.07
C GLN A 45 6.78 0.34 33.78
N ALA A 46 7.14 1.09 34.83
CA ALA A 46 7.54 2.49 34.72
C ALA A 46 9.06 2.62 34.49
N PHE A 47 9.42 3.37 33.45
CA PHE A 47 10.79 3.81 33.18
C PHE A 47 10.84 5.33 33.16
N HIS A 48 12.02 5.89 33.42
CA HIS A 48 12.24 7.32 33.24
C HIS A 48 12.19 7.64 31.74
N SER A 49 11.31 8.58 31.38
CA SER A 49 11.17 9.07 30.01
C SER A 49 10.90 10.56 30.04
N ASP A 50 11.49 11.33 29.13
CA ASP A 50 11.25 12.78 29.03
C ASP A 50 10.09 13.12 28.07
N CYS A 51 9.34 12.12 27.61
CA CYS A 51 8.20 12.31 26.72
C CYS A 51 7.08 13.10 27.42
N LYS A 52 6.56 14.14 26.74
CA LYS A 52 5.39 14.91 27.20
C LYS A 52 4.08 14.11 27.08
N TRP A 53 4.07 13.14 26.20
CA TRP A 53 2.94 12.25 25.95
C TRP A 53 3.20 10.86 26.54
N VAL A 54 2.16 10.28 27.12
CA VAL A 54 2.12 8.88 27.52
C VAL A 54 0.92 8.23 26.85
N VAL A 55 1.16 7.14 26.15
CA VAL A 55 0.13 6.30 25.56
C VAL A 55 0.03 5.04 26.40
N THR A 56 -1.19 4.63 26.77
CA THR A 56 -1.43 3.46 27.61
C THR A 56 -2.73 2.77 27.18
N PHE A 57 -2.98 1.57 27.70
CA PHE A 57 -4.27 0.90 27.59
C PHE A 57 -5.16 1.16 28.80
N GLU A 58 -6.47 0.97 28.63
CA GLU A 58 -7.48 1.15 29.71
C GLU A 58 -7.14 0.34 30.97
N GLU A 59 -6.56 -0.85 30.81
CA GLU A 59 -6.17 -1.72 31.94
C GLU A 59 -5.06 -1.14 32.83
N HIS A 60 -4.26 -0.20 32.31
CA HIS A 60 -3.17 0.47 33.03
C HIS A 60 -3.49 1.93 33.35
N ARG A 61 -4.72 2.37 33.08
CA ARG A 61 -5.12 3.79 33.19
C ARG A 61 -4.89 4.37 34.58
N LEU A 62 -5.32 3.68 35.63
CA LEU A 62 -5.20 4.17 37.01
C LEU A 62 -3.74 4.37 37.43
N ASP A 63 -2.87 3.45 37.01
CA ASP A 63 -1.43 3.57 37.27
C ASP A 63 -0.82 4.72 36.47
N ALA A 64 -1.21 4.88 35.20
CA ALA A 64 -0.73 5.96 34.35
C ALA A 64 -1.15 7.34 34.86
N GLU A 65 -2.41 7.51 35.27
CA GLU A 65 -2.94 8.75 35.86
C GLU A 65 -2.22 9.12 37.16
N ARG A 66 -1.82 8.13 37.96
CA ARG A 66 -1.05 8.34 39.19
C ARG A 66 0.41 8.69 38.93
N LEU A 67 1.07 7.95 38.03
CA LEU A 67 2.51 8.07 37.78
C LEU A 67 2.89 9.25 36.88
N PHE A 68 1.98 9.67 36.00
CA PHE A 68 2.23 10.66 34.95
C PHE A 68 1.19 11.78 34.98
N SER A 69 0.76 12.19 36.18
CA SER A 69 -0.30 13.19 36.38
C SER A 69 0.00 14.56 35.74
N ASP A 70 1.28 14.87 35.56
CA ASP A 70 1.82 16.08 34.93
C ASP A 70 1.97 15.98 33.39
N ARG A 71 1.66 14.81 32.80
CA ARG A 71 1.84 14.53 31.37
C ARG A 71 0.52 14.35 30.64
N ARG A 72 0.57 14.42 29.30
CA ARG A 72 -0.60 14.22 28.44
C ARG A 72 -0.84 12.74 28.22
N LEU A 73 -2.00 12.23 28.65
CA LEU A 73 -2.36 10.82 28.53
C LEU A 73 -3.27 10.56 27.34
N VAL A 74 -2.95 9.53 26.56
CA VAL A 74 -3.83 8.91 25.57
C VAL A 74 -4.10 7.48 26.01
N ILE A 75 -5.37 7.15 26.19
CA ILE A 75 -5.83 5.85 26.70
C ILE A 75 -6.53 5.12 25.57
N LEU A 76 -5.88 4.06 25.08
CA LEU A 76 -6.33 3.26 23.97
C LEU A 76 -7.25 2.11 24.44
N PRO A 77 -8.35 1.84 23.72
CA PRO A 77 -9.15 0.64 23.95
C PRO A 77 -8.40 -0.62 23.51
N ARG A 78 -8.87 -1.79 24.01
CA ARG A 78 -8.26 -3.11 23.75
C ARG A 78 -8.11 -3.48 22.28
N GLU A 79 -8.92 -2.91 21.41
CA GLU A 79 -8.81 -3.10 19.96
C GLU A 79 -7.49 -2.62 19.34
N PHE A 80 -6.66 -1.88 20.08
CA PHE A 80 -5.31 -1.45 19.69
C PHE A 80 -4.19 -2.19 20.44
N ASP A 81 -4.48 -3.30 21.14
CA ASP A 81 -3.51 -4.09 21.91
C ASP A 81 -2.32 -4.60 21.09
N TYR A 82 -2.52 -4.75 19.78
CA TYR A 82 -1.52 -5.15 18.81
C TYR A 82 -0.41 -4.10 18.58
N LEU A 83 -0.57 -2.87 19.08
CA LEU A 83 0.44 -1.82 18.92
C LEU A 83 1.72 -2.14 19.71
N SER A 84 2.85 -1.87 19.09
CA SER A 84 4.18 -2.13 19.62
C SER A 84 5.08 -0.89 19.53
N GLU A 85 6.30 -1.02 20.07
CA GLU A 85 7.32 0.02 19.99
C GLU A 85 7.72 0.32 18.54
N GLY A 86 7.78 1.61 18.20
CA GLY A 86 8.08 2.10 16.87
C GLY A 86 6.86 2.27 15.95
N ASP A 87 5.67 1.85 16.39
CA ASP A 87 4.42 2.19 15.71
C ASP A 87 4.12 3.68 15.85
N VAL A 88 3.43 4.25 14.86
CA VAL A 88 3.07 5.68 14.83
C VAL A 88 1.56 5.85 14.77
N ILE A 89 1.02 6.67 15.67
CA ILE A 89 -0.39 7.01 15.72
C ILE A 89 -0.61 8.52 15.53
N ARG A 90 -1.75 8.89 14.92
CA ARG A 90 -2.32 10.23 15.01
C ARG A 90 -3.32 10.25 16.15
N PHE A 91 -3.17 11.19 17.07
CA PHE A 91 -4.22 11.52 18.04
C PHE A 91 -4.82 12.89 17.72
N VAL A 92 -6.16 12.95 17.76
CA VAL A 92 -6.96 14.17 17.55
C VAL A 92 -7.76 14.45 18.83
N PRO A 93 -7.25 15.30 19.73
CA PRO A 93 -7.86 15.59 21.03
C PRO A 93 -9.35 15.93 20.97
N ASP A 94 -9.74 16.92 20.15
CA ASP A 94 -11.12 17.42 20.05
C ASP A 94 -12.13 16.34 19.67
N ARG A 95 -11.70 15.36 18.88
CA ARG A 95 -12.57 14.27 18.40
C ARG A 95 -12.40 12.99 19.21
N LYS A 96 -11.48 12.99 20.18
CA LYS A 96 -11.04 11.79 20.90
C LYS A 96 -10.70 10.66 19.92
N ALA A 97 -10.15 11.00 18.76
CA ALA A 97 -9.96 10.07 17.66
C ALA A 97 -8.50 9.66 17.55
N VAL A 98 -8.27 8.37 17.27
CA VAL A 98 -6.95 7.82 17.02
C VAL A 98 -6.93 7.14 15.66
N ARG A 99 -5.82 7.30 14.93
CA ARG A 99 -5.52 6.59 13.69
C ARG A 99 -4.13 6.01 13.76
N VAL A 100 -3.96 4.75 13.37
CA VAL A 100 -2.65 4.13 13.21
C VAL A 100 -2.14 4.51 11.83
N LEU A 101 -1.01 5.22 11.79
CA LEU A 101 -0.42 5.76 10.56
C LEU A 101 0.68 4.84 10.02
N PHE A 102 1.39 4.16 10.91
CA PHE A 102 2.47 3.25 10.56
C PHE A 102 2.58 2.14 11.60
N ARG A 103 2.88 0.93 11.13
CA ARG A 103 3.24 -0.21 11.98
C ARG A 103 4.62 -0.72 11.60
N LYS A 104 5.53 -0.76 12.56
CA LYS A 104 6.92 -1.18 12.35
C LYS A 104 7.01 -2.63 11.88
N ASP A 105 6.18 -3.49 12.44
CA ASP A 105 6.18 -4.93 12.19
C ASP A 105 5.15 -5.36 11.11
N ALA A 106 4.51 -4.40 10.41
CA ALA A 106 3.61 -4.72 9.32
C ALA A 106 4.39 -5.19 8.07
N ASN A 107 3.80 -6.13 7.32
CA ASN A 107 4.40 -6.66 6.10
C ASN A 107 4.42 -5.64 4.95
N ALA A 108 3.57 -4.61 5.00
CA ALA A 108 3.60 -3.47 4.10
C ALA A 108 2.91 -2.25 4.72
N ASN A 109 3.52 -1.08 4.60
CA ASN A 109 2.93 0.20 4.98
C ASN A 109 2.68 1.03 3.71
N TYR A 110 1.46 1.54 3.56
CA TYR A 110 1.06 2.37 2.42
C TYR A 110 0.50 3.69 2.92
N PHE A 111 0.97 4.80 2.34
CA PHE A 111 0.38 6.11 2.56
C PHE A 111 -0.53 6.49 1.40
N LEU A 112 -1.76 6.86 1.76
CA LEU A 112 -2.70 7.46 0.83
C LEU A 112 -2.43 8.96 0.73
N VAL A 113 -2.00 9.41 -0.45
CA VAL A 113 -1.62 10.81 -0.68
C VAL A 113 -2.81 11.69 -1.07
N THR A 114 -3.77 11.11 -1.81
CA THR A 114 -5.01 11.79 -2.25
C THR A 114 -6.06 10.75 -2.66
N GLU A 115 -7.34 11.09 -2.58
CA GLU A 115 -8.49 10.39 -3.16
C GLU A 115 -8.81 10.88 -4.59
N ARG A 116 -8.16 11.94 -5.09
CA ARG A 116 -8.35 12.43 -6.46
C ARG A 116 -7.63 11.54 -7.46
N CYS A 117 -8.26 11.26 -8.60
CA CYS A 117 -7.65 10.54 -9.73
C CYS A 117 -8.17 11.09 -11.05
N ASN A 118 -7.35 11.05 -12.09
CA ASN A 118 -7.70 11.33 -13.48
C ASN A 118 -8.06 10.07 -14.29
N HIS A 119 -8.19 8.91 -13.62
CA HIS A 119 -8.80 7.68 -14.14
C HIS A 119 -10.09 7.34 -13.38
N LEU A 120 -10.99 6.60 -14.05
CA LEU A 120 -12.23 6.07 -13.48
C LEU A 120 -12.29 4.55 -13.72
N CYS A 121 -11.22 3.85 -13.35
CA CYS A 121 -11.05 2.43 -13.64
C CYS A 121 -12.26 1.60 -13.18
N LEU A 122 -12.73 0.68 -14.03
CA LEU A 122 -13.89 -0.17 -13.73
C LEU A 122 -13.71 -0.99 -12.43
N MET A 123 -12.46 -1.37 -12.13
CA MET A 123 -12.05 -2.16 -10.98
C MET A 123 -11.43 -1.32 -9.84
N CYS A 124 -11.64 -0.01 -9.83
CA CYS A 124 -11.02 0.87 -8.85
C CYS A 124 -11.41 0.47 -7.41
N SER A 125 -10.43 0.05 -6.60
CA SER A 125 -10.65 -0.30 -5.20
C SER A 125 -10.91 0.91 -4.32
N GLN A 126 -10.48 2.09 -4.76
CA GLN A 126 -10.72 3.38 -4.12
C GLN A 126 -11.29 4.39 -5.13
N PRO A 127 -12.60 4.31 -5.41
CA PRO A 127 -13.28 5.25 -6.31
C PRO A 127 -12.88 6.70 -6.05
N PRO A 128 -12.47 7.44 -7.09
CA PRO A 128 -11.91 8.77 -6.88
C PRO A 128 -12.98 9.75 -6.41
N LYS A 129 -12.55 10.71 -5.59
CA LYS A 129 -13.39 11.80 -5.10
C LYS A 129 -12.73 13.13 -5.43
N ASP A 130 -13.51 14.07 -5.94
CA ASP A 130 -13.06 15.44 -6.16
C ASP A 130 -13.25 16.26 -4.89
N VAL A 131 -12.29 16.15 -3.98
CA VAL A 131 -12.31 16.81 -2.66
C VAL A 131 -10.94 17.42 -2.37
N ASP A 132 -10.91 18.49 -1.56
CA ASP A 132 -9.64 19.01 -1.03
C ASP A 132 -9.16 18.16 0.15
N ASP A 133 -8.18 17.32 -0.15
CA ASP A 133 -7.62 16.33 0.75
C ASP A 133 -6.11 16.51 0.98
N ARG A 134 -5.57 17.70 0.68
CA ARG A 134 -4.13 18.03 0.85
C ARG A 134 -3.60 17.77 2.27
N TRP A 135 -4.49 17.71 3.26
CA TRP A 135 -4.14 17.33 4.63
C TRP A 135 -3.53 15.93 4.73
N LEU A 136 -3.82 15.02 3.79
CA LEU A 136 -3.21 13.69 3.70
C LEU A 136 -1.71 13.80 3.43
N ALA A 137 -1.31 14.60 2.44
CA ALA A 137 0.08 14.81 2.10
C ALA A 137 0.88 15.44 3.25
N ARG A 138 0.29 16.45 3.91
CA ARG A 138 0.87 17.05 5.12
C ARG A 138 1.01 16.04 6.26
N GLU A 139 0.02 15.16 6.43
CA GLU A 139 0.10 14.10 7.43
C GLU A 139 1.24 13.12 7.16
N ILE A 140 1.54 12.82 5.89
CA ILE A 140 2.68 11.98 5.52
C ILE A 140 4.00 12.70 5.86
N LEU A 141 4.11 13.99 5.55
CA LEU A 141 5.29 14.79 5.88
C LEU A 141 5.56 14.87 7.39
N ASP A 142 4.53 14.92 8.22
CA ASP A 142 4.66 14.85 9.68
C ASP A 142 5.19 13.48 10.17
N VAL A 143 4.88 12.40 9.43
CA VAL A 143 5.10 11.02 9.86
C VAL A 143 6.45 10.47 9.39
N LEU A 144 6.91 10.81 8.19
CA LEU A 144 8.17 10.31 7.62
C LEU A 144 9.38 10.47 8.56
N PRO A 145 9.58 11.60 9.26
CA PRO A 145 10.68 11.76 10.22
C PRO A 145 10.59 10.84 11.44
N LEU A 146 9.41 10.28 11.73
CA LEU A 146 9.16 9.41 12.88
C LEU A 146 9.44 7.94 12.54
N LEU A 147 9.50 7.59 11.25
CA LEU A 147 9.65 6.20 10.87
C LEU A 147 11.06 5.68 11.17
N PRO A 148 11.21 4.40 11.59
CA PRO A 148 12.53 3.82 11.79
C PRO A 148 13.35 3.80 10.49
N ALA A 149 14.65 4.10 10.55
CA ALA A 149 15.55 3.95 9.39
C ALA A 149 15.62 2.51 8.86
N THR A 150 15.21 1.53 9.67
CA THR A 150 15.08 0.10 9.33
C THR A 150 13.77 -0.25 8.65
N THR A 151 12.91 0.73 8.32
CA THR A 151 11.65 0.50 7.61
C THR A 151 11.91 -0.30 6.34
N PRO A 152 11.32 -1.50 6.18
CA PRO A 152 11.71 -2.41 5.10
C PRO A 152 11.16 -1.99 3.74
N PHE A 153 10.04 -1.27 3.73
CA PHE A 153 9.31 -0.86 2.53
C PHE A 153 8.31 0.25 2.85
N LEU A 154 8.13 1.18 1.92
CA LEU A 154 7.06 2.16 1.94
C LEU A 154 6.33 2.23 0.60
N GLY A 155 5.01 2.10 0.62
CA GLY A 155 4.16 2.35 -0.53
C GLY A 155 3.58 3.74 -0.52
N ILE A 156 3.65 4.45 -1.65
CA ILE A 156 2.96 5.72 -1.87
C ILE A 156 1.83 5.44 -2.85
N THR A 157 0.59 5.63 -2.42
CA THR A 157 -0.61 5.34 -3.20
C THR A 157 -1.62 6.48 -3.10
N GLY A 158 -2.75 6.35 -3.78
CA GLY A 158 -3.73 7.41 -3.95
C GLY A 158 -4.87 6.98 -4.83
N GLY A 159 -5.68 7.94 -5.22
CA GLY A 159 -6.24 7.94 -6.57
C GLY A 159 -5.09 8.05 -7.58
N GLU A 160 -4.49 9.23 -7.72
CA GLU A 160 -3.25 9.44 -8.47
C GLU A 160 -2.28 10.34 -7.67
N PRO A 161 -1.18 9.80 -7.12
CA PRO A 161 -0.26 10.54 -6.27
C PRO A 161 0.31 11.81 -6.92
N THR A 162 0.53 11.82 -8.24
CA THR A 162 1.10 13.00 -8.90
C THR A 162 0.18 14.22 -8.92
N LEU A 163 -1.13 14.07 -8.62
CA LEU A 163 -2.11 15.17 -8.61
C LEU A 163 -2.02 16.09 -7.38
N VAL A 164 -1.19 15.76 -6.37
CA VAL A 164 -0.94 16.69 -5.25
C VAL A 164 0.15 17.73 -5.54
N GLY A 165 0.78 17.68 -6.71
CA GLY A 165 1.71 18.72 -7.16
C GLY A 165 2.99 18.77 -6.33
N GLU A 166 3.34 19.94 -5.79
CA GLU A 166 4.58 20.14 -5.01
C GLU A 166 4.70 19.17 -3.83
N ASP A 167 3.59 18.92 -3.14
CA ASP A 167 3.53 17.99 -2.01
C ASP A 167 4.04 16.58 -2.37
N PHE A 168 3.90 16.14 -3.64
CA PHE A 168 4.44 14.87 -4.11
C PHE A 168 5.97 14.85 -4.04
N PHE A 169 6.62 15.92 -4.50
CA PHE A 169 8.08 16.04 -4.46
C PHE A 169 8.61 16.25 -3.05
N ASP A 170 7.87 16.95 -2.20
CA ASP A 170 8.21 17.13 -0.78
C ASP A 170 8.17 15.80 -0.03
N ILE A 171 7.16 14.96 -0.29
CA ILE A 171 7.07 13.60 0.29
C ILE A 171 8.28 12.75 -0.13
N LEU A 172 8.64 12.75 -1.42
CA LEU A 172 9.79 11.97 -1.90
C LEU A 172 11.12 12.51 -1.37
N SER A 173 11.26 13.83 -1.23
CA SER A 173 12.45 14.45 -0.62
C SER A 173 12.56 14.11 0.86
N SER A 174 11.45 14.18 1.60
CA SER A 174 11.40 13.78 3.01
C SER A 174 11.73 12.29 3.19
N ALA A 175 11.21 11.41 2.31
CA ALA A 175 11.57 10.00 2.32
C ALA A 175 13.07 9.80 2.03
N ARG A 176 13.68 10.58 1.14
CA ARG A 176 15.13 10.51 0.88
C ARG A 176 15.93 10.89 2.12
N ASP A 177 15.52 11.94 2.79
CA ASP A 177 16.30 12.54 3.88
C ASP A 177 16.18 11.70 5.17
N HIS A 178 15.01 11.13 5.44
CA HIS A 178 14.76 10.34 6.66
C HIS A 178 14.88 8.83 6.46
N LEU A 179 14.65 8.35 5.24
CA LEU A 179 14.62 6.94 4.89
C LEU A 179 15.43 6.65 3.61
N PRO A 180 16.68 7.13 3.47
CA PRO A 180 17.51 6.88 2.25
C PRO A 180 17.72 5.38 2.00
N SER A 181 17.71 4.67 3.13
CA SER A 181 17.44 3.27 3.35
C SER A 181 16.36 2.69 2.48
N THR A 182 15.12 3.14 2.61
CA THR A 182 13.90 2.34 2.40
C THR A 182 13.50 2.27 0.93
N PRO A 183 13.09 1.11 0.37
CA PRO A 183 12.45 1.09 -0.93
C PRO A 183 11.12 1.82 -0.87
N VAL A 184 10.94 2.82 -1.71
CA VAL A 184 9.69 3.58 -1.83
C VAL A 184 9.08 3.27 -3.19
N HIS A 185 7.91 2.64 -3.16
CA HIS A 185 7.21 2.22 -4.36
C HIS A 185 5.94 3.06 -4.56
N ILE A 186 5.87 3.77 -5.68
CA ILE A 186 4.80 4.71 -6.00
C ILE A 186 3.81 4.01 -6.93
N LEU A 187 2.55 3.91 -6.52
CA LEU A 187 1.47 3.43 -7.37
C LEU A 187 0.87 4.61 -8.13
N SER A 188 1.16 4.72 -9.42
CA SER A 188 0.71 5.81 -10.29
C SER A 188 0.12 5.24 -11.58
N ASN A 189 -0.84 5.93 -12.17
CA ASN A 189 -1.32 5.63 -13.52
C ASN A 189 -0.33 6.05 -14.61
N GLY A 190 0.79 6.71 -14.28
CA GLY A 190 1.89 6.98 -15.21
C GLY A 190 1.69 8.18 -16.14
N ARG A 191 0.48 8.74 -16.24
CA ARG A 191 0.16 9.74 -17.27
C ARG A 191 0.88 11.07 -17.10
N THR A 192 1.07 11.52 -15.87
CA THR A 192 1.79 12.78 -15.59
C THR A 192 3.22 12.75 -16.11
N PHE A 193 3.86 11.57 -16.13
CA PHE A 193 5.22 11.38 -16.62
C PHE A 193 5.36 11.53 -18.15
N LYS A 194 4.26 11.71 -18.91
CA LYS A 194 4.34 12.10 -20.32
C LYS A 194 5.04 13.46 -20.51
N ASP A 195 5.00 14.30 -19.47
CA ASP A 195 5.82 15.51 -19.39
C ASP A 195 7.25 15.15 -18.96
N LYS A 196 8.21 15.37 -19.86
CA LYS A 196 9.63 15.11 -19.61
C LYS A 196 10.18 15.93 -18.45
N ALA A 197 9.72 17.16 -18.25
CA ALA A 197 10.20 18.01 -17.16
C ALA A 197 9.82 17.41 -15.80
N PHE A 198 8.62 16.83 -15.70
CA PHE A 198 8.17 16.12 -14.51
C PHE A 198 9.06 14.89 -14.22
N SER A 199 9.36 14.08 -15.23
CA SER A 199 10.24 12.90 -15.08
C SER A 199 11.68 13.28 -14.68
N HIS A 200 12.24 14.36 -15.24
CA HIS A 200 13.53 14.88 -14.82
C HIS A 200 13.51 15.37 -13.37
N ARG A 201 12.45 16.06 -12.96
CA ARG A 201 12.29 16.53 -11.58
C ARG A 201 12.14 15.37 -10.60
N TYR A 202 11.39 14.33 -10.98
CA TYR A 202 11.29 13.09 -10.21
C TYR A 202 12.67 12.44 -10.00
N GLN A 203 13.46 12.30 -11.06
CA GLN A 203 14.80 11.74 -10.96
C GLN A 203 15.74 12.62 -10.11
N ALA A 204 15.59 13.94 -10.20
CA ALA A 204 16.37 14.91 -9.44
C ALA A 204 16.15 14.84 -7.92
N ILE A 205 15.11 14.13 -7.44
CA ILE A 205 14.97 13.82 -6.02
C ILE A 205 16.21 13.07 -5.52
N GLY A 206 16.78 12.16 -6.32
CA GLY A 206 18.02 11.47 -5.98
C GLY A 206 17.87 10.43 -4.86
N HIS A 207 16.65 9.95 -4.59
CA HIS A 207 16.43 8.84 -3.68
C HIS A 207 16.79 7.51 -4.38
N PRO A 208 17.74 6.71 -3.85
CA PRO A 208 18.34 5.60 -4.60
C PRO A 208 17.44 4.39 -4.79
N ARG A 209 16.37 4.26 -3.99
CA ARG A 209 15.42 3.12 -4.03
C ARG A 209 13.98 3.52 -4.37
N LEU A 210 13.78 4.45 -5.30
CA LEU A 210 12.44 4.75 -5.83
C LEU A 210 12.07 3.82 -6.99
N SER A 211 10.82 3.39 -7.01
CA SER A 211 10.22 2.71 -8.16
C SER A 211 8.80 3.20 -8.40
N VAL A 212 8.32 3.12 -9.64
CA VAL A 212 6.95 3.49 -10.02
C VAL A 212 6.23 2.26 -10.59
N GLY A 213 5.15 1.85 -9.93
CA GLY A 213 4.23 0.82 -10.42
C GLY A 213 3.15 1.46 -11.29
N ILE A 214 3.12 1.09 -12.57
CA ILE A 214 2.25 1.68 -13.61
C ILE A 214 1.36 0.60 -14.22
N PRO A 215 0.03 0.77 -14.23
CA PRO A 215 -0.87 -0.21 -14.80
C PRO A 215 -0.91 -0.15 -16.34
N ILE A 216 -0.82 -1.31 -17.01
CA ILE A 216 -1.13 -1.48 -18.43
C ILE A 216 -2.06 -2.68 -18.58
N TYR A 217 -3.30 -2.48 -19.04
CA TYR A 217 -4.32 -3.52 -19.03
C TYR A 217 -4.47 -4.30 -20.34
N SER A 218 -3.93 -3.80 -21.45
CA SER A 218 -4.00 -4.46 -22.76
C SER A 218 -2.91 -3.91 -23.69
N ALA A 219 -2.53 -4.69 -24.70
CA ALA A 219 -1.77 -4.20 -25.86
C ALA A 219 -2.65 -3.36 -26.81
N ASP A 220 -3.97 -3.55 -26.74
CA ASP A 220 -4.95 -2.74 -27.47
C ASP A 220 -5.26 -1.45 -26.69
N PRO A 221 -4.98 -0.27 -27.26
CA PRO A 221 -5.29 1.02 -26.63
C PRO A 221 -6.76 1.20 -26.28
N GLU A 222 -7.69 0.71 -27.10
CA GLU A 222 -9.13 0.86 -26.86
C GLU A 222 -9.58 0.05 -25.64
N VAL A 223 -9.07 -1.18 -25.50
CA VAL A 223 -9.32 -2.02 -24.33
C VAL A 223 -8.72 -1.40 -23.07
N HIS A 224 -7.47 -0.91 -23.13
CA HIS A 224 -6.85 -0.21 -22.00
C HIS A 224 -7.68 1.00 -21.57
N ASP A 225 -8.02 1.87 -22.51
CA ASP A 225 -8.76 3.12 -22.26
C ASP A 225 -10.18 2.85 -21.76
N TYR A 226 -10.82 1.79 -22.25
CA TYR A 226 -12.09 1.30 -21.71
C TYR A 226 -11.93 0.84 -20.27
N VAL A 227 -10.91 0.06 -19.93
CA VAL A 227 -10.71 -0.41 -18.54
C VAL A 227 -10.51 0.77 -17.58
N VAL A 228 -9.75 1.79 -17.97
CA VAL A 228 -9.47 2.99 -17.13
C VAL A 228 -10.51 4.11 -17.27
N GLN A 229 -11.47 3.95 -18.19
CA GLN A 229 -12.50 4.92 -18.55
C GLN A 229 -11.92 6.31 -18.87
N SER A 230 -10.82 6.34 -19.65
CA SER A 230 -10.15 7.58 -20.02
C SER A 230 -9.50 7.46 -21.39
N LYS A 231 -10.00 8.24 -22.36
CA LYS A 231 -9.52 8.24 -23.75
C LYS A 231 -8.10 8.83 -23.85
N GLY A 232 -7.24 8.18 -24.59
CA GLY A 232 -5.82 8.51 -24.76
C GLY A 232 -4.95 8.11 -23.57
N ALA A 233 -5.47 7.37 -22.59
CA ALA A 233 -4.70 7.00 -21.41
C ALA A 233 -3.55 6.04 -21.75
N PHE A 234 -3.76 5.09 -22.66
CA PHE A 234 -2.72 4.18 -23.11
C PHE A 234 -1.51 4.94 -23.64
N ASP A 235 -1.70 5.82 -24.64
CA ASP A 235 -0.61 6.58 -25.27
C ASP A 235 0.15 7.45 -24.27
N GLU A 236 -0.58 8.11 -23.36
CA GLU A 236 0.02 8.94 -22.32
C GLU A 236 0.83 8.12 -21.32
N THR A 237 0.32 6.95 -20.94
CA THR A 237 0.97 6.04 -19.99
C THR A 237 2.24 5.44 -20.60
N ILE A 238 2.19 4.98 -21.86
CA ILE A 238 3.37 4.47 -22.57
C ILE A 238 4.44 5.56 -22.70
N ARG A 239 4.06 6.79 -23.07
CA ARG A 239 5.01 7.93 -23.08
C ARG A 239 5.60 8.21 -21.71
N GLY A 240 4.80 8.10 -20.65
CA GLY A 240 5.25 8.22 -19.27
C GLY A 240 6.31 7.18 -18.90
N ILE A 241 6.06 5.92 -19.23
CA ILE A 241 7.02 4.82 -19.02
C ILE A 241 8.32 5.10 -19.78
N MET A 242 8.26 5.49 -21.06
CA MET A 242 9.46 5.81 -21.84
C MET A 242 10.27 6.96 -21.22
N ASN A 243 9.60 8.03 -20.77
CA ASN A 243 10.27 9.17 -20.16
C ASN A 243 10.92 8.80 -18.82
N LEU A 244 10.23 8.04 -17.96
CA LEU A 244 10.78 7.52 -16.71
C LEU A 244 12.03 6.67 -16.95
N LYS A 245 11.97 5.76 -17.93
CA LYS A 245 13.11 4.92 -18.27
C LYS A 245 14.25 5.70 -18.90
N SER A 246 13.97 6.77 -19.65
CA SER A 246 15.00 7.66 -20.21
C SER A 246 15.81 8.42 -19.15
N VAL A 247 15.27 8.58 -17.93
CA VAL A 247 15.98 9.18 -16.79
C VAL A 247 16.53 8.14 -15.81
N GLY A 248 16.41 6.85 -16.13
CA GLY A 248 16.94 5.75 -15.33
C GLY A 248 16.06 5.32 -14.16
N ALA A 249 14.79 5.72 -14.11
CA ALA A 249 13.86 5.30 -13.05
C ALA A 249 13.54 3.80 -13.14
N GLU A 250 13.25 3.17 -11.99
CA GLU A 250 12.71 1.82 -11.94
C GLU A 250 11.19 1.85 -12.19
N VAL A 251 10.71 0.98 -13.09
CA VAL A 251 9.30 0.86 -13.47
C VAL A 251 8.83 -0.58 -13.35
N GLU A 252 7.76 -0.78 -12.58
CA GLU A 252 6.98 -2.02 -12.57
C GLU A 252 5.73 -1.84 -13.43
N ILE A 253 5.48 -2.72 -14.39
CA ILE A 253 4.18 -2.82 -15.07
C ILE A 253 3.25 -3.69 -14.22
N ARG A 254 2.03 -3.19 -13.97
CA ARG A 254 1.01 -3.90 -13.18
C ARG A 254 -0.20 -4.23 -14.05
N VAL A 255 -0.70 -5.45 -13.95
CA VAL A 255 -1.83 -5.91 -14.77
C VAL A 255 -2.84 -6.58 -13.84
N VAL A 256 -4.00 -5.98 -13.64
CA VAL A 256 -5.11 -6.66 -12.95
C VAL A 256 -5.80 -7.58 -13.95
N VAL A 257 -5.81 -8.87 -13.66
CA VAL A 257 -6.40 -9.89 -14.51
C VAL A 257 -7.89 -10.03 -14.17
N HIS A 258 -8.72 -9.83 -15.19
CA HIS A 258 -10.17 -9.91 -15.07
C HIS A 258 -10.80 -10.18 -16.46
N LYS A 259 -12.12 -10.32 -16.52
CA LYS A 259 -12.86 -10.73 -17.73
C LYS A 259 -12.65 -9.83 -18.97
N GLN A 260 -12.17 -8.60 -18.80
CA GLN A 260 -11.88 -7.69 -19.94
C GLN A 260 -10.43 -7.78 -20.42
N THR A 261 -9.52 -8.40 -19.66
CA THR A 261 -8.07 -8.37 -19.91
C THR A 261 -7.46 -9.75 -20.10
N TYR A 262 -8.14 -10.82 -19.63
CA TYR A 262 -7.56 -12.16 -19.59
C TYR A 262 -7.20 -12.74 -20.97
N GLU A 263 -8.02 -12.53 -22.00
CA GLU A 263 -7.75 -13.04 -23.35
C GLU A 263 -6.51 -12.39 -23.98
N GLY A 264 -6.29 -11.10 -23.68
CA GLY A 264 -5.19 -10.31 -24.23
C GLY A 264 -3.86 -10.47 -23.49
N LEU A 265 -3.75 -11.35 -22.49
CA LEU A 265 -2.51 -11.47 -21.69
C LEU A 265 -1.31 -11.91 -22.53
N ALA A 266 -1.50 -12.79 -23.51
CA ALA A 266 -0.44 -13.22 -24.41
C ALA A 266 0.05 -12.06 -25.29
N ASP A 267 -0.88 -11.31 -25.89
CA ASP A 267 -0.57 -10.16 -26.74
C ASP A 267 0.08 -9.02 -25.93
N LEU A 268 -0.39 -8.79 -24.69
CA LEU A 268 0.22 -7.84 -23.76
C LEU A 268 1.66 -8.26 -23.41
N SER A 269 1.90 -9.54 -23.12
CA SER A 269 3.25 -10.04 -22.86
C SER A 269 4.18 -9.88 -24.08
N ASP A 270 3.69 -10.14 -25.30
CA ASP A 270 4.46 -9.90 -26.54
C ASP A 270 4.73 -8.40 -26.75
N PHE A 271 3.72 -7.55 -26.53
CA PHE A 271 3.86 -6.10 -26.59
C PHE A 271 4.93 -5.60 -25.63
N ILE A 272 4.90 -6.05 -24.36
CA ILE A 272 5.90 -5.68 -23.35
C ILE A 272 7.28 -6.13 -23.77
N PHE A 273 7.43 -7.38 -24.22
CA PHE A 273 8.73 -7.89 -24.69
C PHE A 273 9.29 -7.07 -25.86
N ARG A 274 8.46 -6.74 -26.85
CA ARG A 274 8.92 -6.03 -28.05
C ARG A 274 9.20 -4.55 -27.82
N ASN A 275 8.40 -3.89 -26.99
CA ASN A 275 8.39 -2.43 -26.90
C ASN A 275 8.90 -1.90 -25.56
N LEU A 276 8.82 -2.71 -24.50
CA LEU A 276 9.07 -2.29 -23.12
C LEU A 276 10.03 -3.24 -22.38
N THR A 277 10.90 -3.96 -23.08
CA THR A 277 11.87 -4.91 -22.47
C THR A 277 12.79 -4.28 -21.41
N PHE A 278 12.86 -2.96 -21.34
CA PHE A 278 13.65 -2.19 -20.39
C PHE A 278 12.95 -1.94 -19.05
N VAL A 279 11.69 -2.36 -18.86
CA VAL A 279 11.03 -2.29 -17.56
C VAL A 279 11.61 -3.31 -16.59
N ASP A 280 11.57 -2.99 -15.31
CA ASP A 280 12.32 -3.70 -14.28
C ASP A 280 11.53 -4.89 -13.72
N HIS A 281 10.20 -4.84 -13.85
CA HIS A 281 9.30 -5.87 -13.32
C HIS A 281 7.93 -5.82 -14.00
N VAL A 282 7.33 -6.99 -14.24
CA VAL A 282 5.93 -7.14 -14.64
C VAL A 282 5.18 -7.97 -13.60
N THR A 283 4.04 -7.49 -13.15
CA THR A 283 3.21 -8.17 -12.16
C THR A 283 1.79 -8.38 -12.66
N PHE A 284 1.34 -9.64 -12.69
CA PHE A 284 -0.06 -10.00 -12.90
C PHE A 284 -0.77 -10.15 -11.55
N MET A 285 -1.89 -9.46 -11.38
CA MET A 285 -2.57 -9.29 -10.10
C MET A 285 -3.99 -9.83 -10.16
N GLY A 286 -4.40 -10.56 -9.13
CA GLY A 286 -5.81 -10.93 -8.93
C GLY A 286 -6.66 -9.72 -8.57
N LEU A 287 -7.93 -9.75 -9.01
CA LEU A 287 -8.93 -8.72 -8.79
C LEU A 287 -9.35 -8.59 -7.31
N GLU A 288 -9.27 -7.39 -6.74
CA GLU A 288 -9.85 -7.08 -5.42
C GLU A 288 -11.33 -6.68 -5.58
N ILE A 289 -12.24 -7.42 -4.93
CA ILE A 289 -13.69 -7.16 -5.03
C ILE A 289 -14.09 -6.07 -4.03
N THR A 290 -13.74 -4.82 -4.33
CA THR A 290 -14.10 -3.64 -3.54
C THR A 290 -14.30 -2.43 -4.45
N GLY A 291 -14.75 -1.31 -3.90
CA GLY A 291 -14.97 -0.07 -4.68
C GLY A 291 -15.87 -0.30 -5.90
N PHE A 292 -15.45 0.20 -7.06
CA PHE A 292 -16.19 0.08 -8.33
C PHE A 292 -16.27 -1.36 -8.86
N THR A 293 -15.38 -2.27 -8.43
CA THR A 293 -15.49 -3.69 -8.81
C THR A 293 -16.85 -4.25 -8.42
N ARG A 294 -17.38 -3.89 -7.25
CA ARG A 294 -18.68 -4.37 -6.75
C ARG A 294 -19.84 -3.99 -7.68
N ALA A 295 -19.76 -2.81 -8.30
CA ALA A 295 -20.78 -2.32 -9.23
C ALA A 295 -20.62 -2.88 -10.66
N ASN A 296 -19.44 -3.42 -10.99
CA ASN A 296 -19.09 -3.91 -12.32
C ASN A 296 -18.75 -5.42 -12.31
N MET A 297 -19.30 -6.19 -11.37
CA MET A 297 -18.99 -7.61 -11.19
C MET A 297 -19.28 -8.45 -12.45
N ASP A 298 -20.39 -8.18 -13.13
CA ASP A 298 -20.82 -8.84 -14.37
C ASP A 298 -19.80 -8.66 -15.52
N LYS A 299 -19.14 -7.50 -15.54
CA LYS A 299 -18.14 -7.11 -16.53
C LYS A 299 -16.73 -7.56 -16.16
N LEU A 300 -16.41 -7.68 -14.88
CA LEU A 300 -15.04 -7.87 -14.42
C LEU A 300 -14.77 -9.26 -13.87
N TRP A 301 -15.66 -9.81 -13.06
CA TRP A 301 -15.35 -11.04 -12.35
C TRP A 301 -15.29 -12.24 -13.29
N MET A 302 -14.27 -13.07 -13.06
CA MET A 302 -14.03 -14.35 -13.71
C MET A 302 -13.33 -15.25 -12.69
N ASP A 303 -13.65 -16.53 -12.67
CA ASP A 303 -12.98 -17.48 -11.78
C ASP A 303 -11.49 -17.56 -12.17
N PRO A 304 -10.53 -17.34 -11.23
CA PRO A 304 -9.11 -17.46 -11.52
C PRO A 304 -8.68 -18.82 -12.08
N TYR A 305 -9.46 -19.86 -11.79
CA TYR A 305 -9.26 -21.17 -12.37
C TYR A 305 -9.47 -21.18 -13.89
N ASP A 306 -10.38 -20.36 -14.40
CA ASP A 306 -10.78 -20.35 -15.81
C ASP A 306 -9.75 -19.66 -16.71
N TYR A 307 -9.02 -18.65 -16.22
CA TYR A 307 -7.97 -17.95 -17.00
C TYR A 307 -6.53 -18.42 -16.70
N ARG A 308 -6.38 -19.52 -15.94
CA ARG A 308 -5.05 -19.99 -15.48
C ARG A 308 -4.10 -20.33 -16.63
N SER A 309 -4.62 -20.77 -17.78
CA SER A 309 -3.84 -21.09 -18.99
C SER A 309 -3.20 -19.86 -19.61
N GLU A 310 -3.98 -18.79 -19.73
CA GLU A 310 -3.62 -17.50 -20.29
C GLU A 310 -2.58 -16.83 -19.39
N LEU A 311 -2.85 -16.82 -18.08
CA LEU A 311 -1.90 -16.32 -17.08
C LEU A 311 -0.58 -17.10 -17.11
N ARG A 312 -0.64 -18.44 -17.17
CA ARG A 312 0.56 -19.27 -17.29
C ARG A 312 1.37 -18.94 -18.53
N ALA A 313 0.72 -18.85 -19.70
CA ALA A 313 1.38 -18.55 -20.96
C ALA A 313 2.08 -17.19 -20.91
N ALA A 314 1.38 -16.16 -20.40
CA ALA A 314 1.90 -14.81 -20.27
C ALA A 314 3.12 -14.74 -19.32
N VAL A 315 3.05 -15.42 -18.17
CA VAL A 315 4.15 -15.48 -17.18
C VAL A 315 5.36 -16.23 -17.74
N GLN A 316 5.15 -17.39 -18.35
CA GLN A 316 6.24 -18.20 -18.91
C GLN A 316 6.93 -17.49 -20.08
N TYR A 317 6.17 -16.78 -20.92
CA TYR A 317 6.72 -15.99 -22.01
C TYR A 317 7.67 -14.90 -21.51
N LEU A 318 7.23 -14.09 -20.54
CA LEU A 318 8.06 -13.02 -19.97
C LEU A 318 9.26 -13.58 -19.20
N ALA A 319 9.09 -14.67 -18.45
CA ALA A 319 10.19 -15.33 -17.76
C ALA A 319 11.24 -15.89 -18.73
N ALA A 320 10.81 -16.50 -19.85
CA ALA A 320 11.71 -16.97 -20.90
C ALA A 320 12.47 -15.82 -21.57
N ALA A 321 11.84 -14.65 -21.69
CA ALA A 321 12.46 -13.40 -22.12
C ALA A 321 13.38 -12.75 -21.06
N ARG A 322 13.55 -13.39 -19.89
CA ARG A 322 14.32 -12.88 -18.74
C ARG A 322 13.82 -11.55 -18.17
N ILE A 323 12.54 -11.24 -18.41
CA ILE A 323 11.85 -10.14 -17.73
C ILE A 323 11.45 -10.65 -16.35
N ASN A 324 11.80 -9.90 -15.30
CA ASN A 324 11.37 -10.23 -13.94
C ASN A 324 9.84 -10.19 -13.90
N VAL A 325 9.21 -11.30 -13.49
CA VAL A 325 7.75 -11.45 -13.51
C VAL A 325 7.26 -12.01 -12.17
N SER A 326 6.10 -11.53 -11.72
CA SER A 326 5.44 -12.07 -10.53
C SER A 326 3.94 -12.20 -10.69
N VAL A 327 3.35 -13.06 -9.86
CA VAL A 327 1.91 -13.26 -9.75
C VAL A 327 1.46 -12.89 -8.34
N TYR A 328 0.64 -11.86 -8.23
CA TYR A 328 0.16 -11.28 -6.97
C TYR A 328 -1.33 -11.58 -6.78
N ASN A 329 -1.77 -11.66 -5.53
CA ASN A 329 -3.18 -11.78 -5.14
C ASN A 329 -3.93 -13.01 -5.70
N HIS A 330 -3.20 -14.06 -6.09
CA HIS A 330 -3.77 -15.34 -6.51
C HIS A 330 -3.50 -16.43 -5.48
N GLN A 331 -4.40 -17.39 -5.38
CA GLN A 331 -4.21 -18.56 -4.54
C GLN A 331 -3.51 -19.67 -5.32
N LEU A 332 -2.55 -20.35 -4.67
CA LEU A 332 -1.76 -21.39 -5.33
C LEU A 332 -2.61 -22.51 -5.92
N CYS A 333 -3.73 -22.89 -5.27
CA CYS A 333 -4.61 -23.94 -5.77
C CYS A 333 -5.38 -23.58 -7.05
N LEU A 334 -5.43 -22.29 -7.40
CA LEU A 334 -6.08 -21.80 -8.62
C LEU A 334 -5.08 -21.55 -9.76
N LEU A 335 -3.78 -21.51 -9.44
CA LEU A 335 -2.73 -21.33 -10.42
C LEU A 335 -2.31 -22.67 -11.05
N ASP A 336 -1.75 -22.62 -12.25
CA ASP A 336 -1.02 -23.75 -12.79
C ASP A 336 0.27 -23.96 -11.98
N GLY A 337 0.54 -25.22 -11.60
CA GLY A 337 1.68 -25.58 -10.76
C GLY A 337 3.04 -25.12 -11.30
N SER A 338 3.18 -25.00 -12.62
CA SER A 338 4.42 -24.55 -13.27
C SER A 338 4.79 -23.10 -12.98
N ILE A 339 3.84 -22.27 -12.55
CA ILE A 339 4.07 -20.85 -12.25
C ILE A 339 4.06 -20.52 -10.75
N HIS A 340 3.98 -21.52 -9.86
CA HIS A 340 3.99 -21.30 -8.41
C HIS A 340 5.24 -20.53 -7.91
N GLN A 341 6.38 -20.71 -8.56
CA GLN A 341 7.63 -20.00 -8.20
C GLN A 341 7.55 -18.48 -8.40
N TYR A 342 6.63 -18.00 -9.25
CA TYR A 342 6.42 -16.58 -9.50
C TYR A 342 5.37 -15.97 -8.56
N ALA A 343 4.63 -16.78 -7.80
CA ALA A 343 3.60 -16.30 -6.89
C ALA A 343 4.22 -15.63 -5.64
N LYS A 344 3.66 -14.48 -5.24
CA LYS A 344 4.09 -13.74 -4.03
C LYS A 344 2.94 -13.52 -3.05
N ARG A 345 3.27 -13.44 -1.76
CA ARG A 345 2.35 -13.04 -0.70
C ARG A 345 2.24 -11.51 -0.65
N SER A 346 1.43 -10.96 -1.55
CA SER A 346 1.31 -9.52 -1.81
C SER A 346 0.16 -8.82 -1.08
N ILE A 347 -0.72 -9.56 -0.40
CA ILE A 347 -1.85 -8.98 0.34
C ILE A 347 -1.39 -8.57 1.74
N SER A 348 -1.67 -7.32 2.13
CA SER A 348 -1.39 -6.80 3.46
C SER A 348 -2.00 -7.68 4.55
N ASP A 349 -1.27 -7.87 5.65
CA ASP A 349 -1.66 -8.70 6.78
C ASP A 349 -3.08 -8.43 7.30
N TRP A 350 -3.47 -7.16 7.39
CA TRP A 350 -4.78 -6.74 7.86
C TRP A 350 -5.93 -6.98 6.85
N LYS A 351 -5.62 -7.23 5.57
CA LYS A 351 -6.59 -7.55 4.49
C LYS A 351 -6.63 -9.03 4.14
N ASN A 352 -5.72 -9.85 4.66
CA ASN A 352 -5.53 -11.21 4.19
C ASN A 352 -6.30 -12.22 5.05
N GLU A 353 -7.12 -13.04 4.40
CA GLU A 353 -7.89 -14.11 5.02
C GLU A 353 -7.67 -15.44 4.27
N TYR A 354 -8.02 -16.56 4.90
CA TYR A 354 -8.01 -17.88 4.28
C TYR A 354 -9.40 -18.49 4.40
N ALA A 355 -9.87 -19.14 3.33
CA ALA A 355 -11.14 -19.86 3.33
C ALA A 355 -11.06 -21.13 4.20
N ASP A 356 -12.20 -21.67 4.60
CA ASP A 356 -12.27 -22.84 5.48
C ASP A 356 -11.62 -24.07 4.84
N GLU A 357 -11.71 -24.20 3.53
CA GLU A 357 -11.08 -25.23 2.70
C GLU A 357 -9.54 -25.16 2.79
N CYS A 358 -8.96 -24.05 3.24
CA CYS A 358 -7.52 -23.93 3.45
C CYS A 358 -7.06 -24.55 4.78
N SER A 359 -7.99 -25.02 5.63
CA SER A 359 -7.65 -25.72 6.87
C SER A 359 -6.86 -27.00 6.57
N GLY A 360 -5.67 -27.12 7.15
CA GLY A 360 -4.77 -28.25 6.89
C GLY A 360 -3.95 -28.16 5.59
N CYS A 361 -4.06 -27.09 4.80
CA CYS A 361 -3.30 -26.96 3.55
C CYS A 361 -1.78 -26.85 3.77
N SER A 362 -1.01 -27.77 3.19
CA SER A 362 0.45 -27.85 3.33
C SER A 362 1.20 -26.64 2.75
N LEU A 363 0.58 -25.91 1.81
CA LEU A 363 1.14 -24.71 1.17
C LEU A 363 0.58 -23.38 1.70
N ARG A 364 -0.23 -23.39 2.76
CA ARG A 364 -0.90 -22.19 3.29
C ARG A 364 0.06 -21.02 3.55
N ASN A 365 1.20 -21.29 4.18
CA ASN A 365 2.19 -20.26 4.55
C ASN A 365 2.94 -19.64 3.36
N LYS A 366 2.82 -20.25 2.17
CA LYS A 366 3.39 -19.77 0.90
C LYS A 366 2.33 -19.14 -0.01
N CYS A 367 1.04 -19.39 0.24
CA CYS A 367 -0.07 -18.92 -0.57
C CYS A 367 -0.38 -17.44 -0.31
N GLY A 368 -0.77 -16.70 -1.36
CA GLY A 368 -1.15 -15.29 -1.29
C GLY A 368 -2.35 -15.01 -0.36
N GLY A 369 -3.20 -16.02 -0.14
CA GLY A 369 -4.44 -15.89 0.62
C GLY A 369 -5.48 -15.08 -0.15
N PHE A 370 -6.54 -14.63 0.52
CA PHE A 370 -7.69 -13.95 -0.08
C PHE A 370 -7.81 -12.54 0.48
N PHE A 371 -8.25 -11.58 -0.33
CA PHE A 371 -8.72 -10.32 0.22
C PHE A 371 -9.94 -10.58 1.10
N SER A 372 -10.02 -9.93 2.27
CA SER A 372 -11.18 -10.00 3.17
C SER A 372 -12.49 -9.57 2.48
N SER A 373 -12.41 -8.79 1.41
CA SER A 373 -13.56 -8.38 0.59
C SER A 373 -14.03 -9.45 -0.42
N SER A 374 -13.35 -10.59 -0.51
CA SER A 374 -13.66 -11.68 -1.46
C SER A 374 -14.91 -12.49 -1.07
N SER A 375 -15.66 -12.10 -0.04
CA SER A 375 -16.90 -12.77 0.36
C SER A 375 -17.98 -12.72 -0.73
N LEU A 376 -17.90 -11.76 -1.65
CA LEU A 376 -18.87 -11.56 -2.73
C LEU A 376 -18.71 -12.54 -3.90
N ALA A 377 -17.50 -13.06 -4.12
CA ALA A 377 -17.28 -14.12 -5.10
C ALA A 377 -15.96 -14.84 -4.80
N LYS A 378 -16.00 -16.18 -4.84
CA LYS A 378 -14.87 -17.07 -4.65
C LYS A 378 -14.87 -18.10 -5.77
N SER A 379 -13.69 -18.62 -6.09
CA SER A 379 -13.57 -19.74 -7.01
C SER A 379 -14.24 -20.99 -6.44
N SER A 380 -14.91 -21.76 -7.29
CA SER A 380 -15.46 -23.07 -6.91
C SER A 380 -14.38 -24.17 -6.82
N HIS A 381 -13.14 -23.84 -7.22
CA HIS A 381 -12.01 -24.76 -7.33
C HIS A 381 -11.00 -24.63 -6.18
N ILE A 382 -11.35 -23.93 -5.09
CA ILE A 382 -10.47 -23.80 -3.92
C ILE A 382 -10.28 -25.19 -3.29
N ALA A 383 -9.03 -25.65 -3.25
CA ALA A 383 -8.67 -26.93 -2.65
C ALA A 383 -7.38 -26.82 -1.82
N ALA A 384 -7.32 -27.54 -0.69
CA ALA A 384 -6.10 -27.69 0.08
C ALA A 384 -5.10 -28.61 -0.62
N PHE A 385 -3.82 -28.20 -0.62
CA PHE A 385 -2.72 -29.13 -0.89
C PHE A 385 -2.53 -30.01 0.34
N GLN A 386 -2.43 -31.32 0.11
CA GLN A 386 -2.14 -32.30 1.16
C GLN A 386 -0.65 -32.30 1.52
#